data_AF-A0A370V2S9-F1
#
_entry.id   AF-A0A370V2S9-F1
#
_cell.length_a   1.000
_cell.length_b   1.000
_cell.length_c   1.000
_cell.angle_alpha   90.00
_cell.angle_beta   90.00
_cell.angle_gamma   90.00
#
_symmetry.space_group_name_H-M   'P 1'
#
loop_
_entity.id
_entity.type
_entity.pdbx_description
1 polymer ?
#
loop_
_entity_poly.entity_id
_entity_poly.type
_entity_poly.pdbx_seq_one_letter_code
_entity_poly.pdbx_strand_id
1 'polypeptide(L)' 'MSDIEHLKTTDYKFLLENETIIYVNQFHCVCSTRTGDVLAGNQEQLEALIAYLQKIKTNVSKTPYWLSDTQSYDKNEL' A
#
# COMPACT_ATOMS: atom_id res chain seq x y z
N MET A 1 -4.55 16.17 -1.65
CA MET A 1 -3.80 14.92 -1.86
C MET A 1 -4.14 14.44 -3.25
N SER A 2 -3.14 14.16 -4.08
CA SER A 2 -3.35 13.39 -5.30
C SER A 2 -4.00 12.05 -4.97
N ASP A 3 -4.88 11.61 -5.85
CA ASP A 3 -5.56 10.33 -5.71
C ASP A 3 -4.53 9.19 -5.72
N ILE A 4 -4.63 8.29 -4.73
CA ILE A 4 -3.60 7.30 -4.40
C ILE A 4 -3.36 6.32 -5.56
N GLU A 5 -4.39 6.09 -6.37
CA GLU A 5 -4.39 5.28 -7.57
C GLU A 5 -3.62 5.89 -8.75
N HIS A 6 -3.20 7.16 -8.65
CA HIS A 6 -2.39 7.84 -9.66
C HIS A 6 -0.93 8.05 -9.22
N LEU A 7 -0.53 7.56 -8.04
CA LEU A 7 0.83 7.71 -7.54
C LEU A 7 1.79 6.74 -8.21
N LYS A 8 2.98 7.24 -8.57
CA LYS A 8 4.11 6.37 -8.93
C LYS A 8 4.39 5.40 -7.78
N THR A 9 4.89 4.23 -8.12
CA THR A 9 5.18 3.19 -7.13
C THR A 9 6.18 3.69 -6.06
N THR A 10 7.13 4.52 -6.44
CA THR A 10 8.14 5.13 -5.56
C THR A 10 7.52 6.17 -4.64
N ASP A 11 6.63 7.01 -5.16
CA ASP A 11 5.89 7.98 -4.33
C ASP A 11 5.01 7.26 -3.30
N TYR A 12 4.30 6.20 -3.72
CA TYR A 12 3.47 5.40 -2.83
C TYR A 12 4.30 4.72 -1.72
N LYS A 13 5.47 4.18 -2.06
CA LYS A 13 6.42 3.62 -1.07
C LYS A 13 6.89 4.67 -0.08
N PHE A 14 7.28 5.84 -0.57
CA PHE A 14 7.69 6.96 0.28
C PHE A 14 6.58 7.34 1.29
N LEU A 15 5.31 7.37 0.86
CA LEU A 15 4.20 7.65 1.77
C LEU A 15 3.99 6.56 2.83
N LEU A 16 4.22 5.28 2.50
CA LEU A 16 4.17 4.18 3.48
C LEU A 16 5.31 4.29 4.50
N GLU A 17 6.54 4.55 4.03
CA GLU A 17 7.74 4.67 4.88
C GLU A 17 7.67 5.86 5.84
N ASN A 18 6.95 6.92 5.46
CA ASN A 18 6.76 8.14 6.26
C ASN A 18 5.40 8.16 6.97
N GLU A 19 4.79 6.99 7.20
CA GLU A 19 3.56 6.82 7.98
C GLU A 19 2.37 7.69 7.53
N THR A 20 2.37 8.11 6.26
CA THR A 20 1.38 9.06 5.72
C THR A 20 0.07 8.36 5.33
N ILE A 21 0.07 7.03 5.27
CA ILE A 21 -1.09 6.19 4.93
C ILE A 21 -1.54 5.36 6.15
N ILE A 22 -0.58 4.72 6.83
CA ILE A 22 -0.78 3.96 8.06
C ILE A 22 0.34 4.28 9.05
N TYR A 23 0.07 4.24 10.35
CA TYR A 23 1.05 4.52 11.40
C TYR A 23 0.83 3.61 12.62
N VAL A 24 1.81 3.53 13.51
CA VAL A 24 1.66 2.86 14.81
C VAL A 24 1.48 3.92 15.90
N ASN A 25 0.37 3.86 16.63
CA ASN A 25 0.08 4.84 17.68
C ASN A 25 0.81 4.52 19.01
N GLN A 26 0.66 5.40 20.01
CA GLN A 26 1.25 5.22 21.35
C GLN A 26 0.79 3.96 22.11
N PHE A 27 -0.29 3.31 21.66
CA PHE A 27 -0.81 2.06 22.22
C PHE A 27 -0.35 0.83 21.42
N HIS A 28 0.61 1.00 20.51
CA HIS A 28 1.11 -0.05 19.62
C HIS A 28 0.06 -0.67 18.69
N CYS A 29 -0.99 0.10 18.35
CA CYS A 29 -1.97 -0.29 17.35
C CYS A 29 -1.60 0.28 15.97
N VAL A 30 -1.87 -0.48 14.90
CA VAL A 30 -1.79 -0.01 13.52
C VAL A 30 -3.06 0.78 13.20
N CYS A 31 -2.90 2.01 12.75
CA CYS A 31 -4.00 2.95 12.49
C CYS A 31 -3.96 3.50 11.06
N SER A 32 -5.14 3.88 10.56
CA SER A 32 -5.30 4.64 9.31
C SER A 32 -5.04 6.11 9.53
N THR A 33 -4.10 6.71 8.78
CA THR A 33 -3.85 8.17 8.85
C THR A 33 -5.03 8.98 8.30
N ARG A 34 -5.83 8.39 7.38
CA ARG A 34 -6.98 9.06 6.74
C ARG A 34 -8.22 9.12 7.60
N THR A 35 -8.53 8.04 8.33
CA THR A 35 -9.76 7.93 9.12
C THR A 35 -9.52 8.02 10.63
N GLY A 36 -8.29 7.78 11.09
CA GLY A 36 -7.95 7.66 12.51
C GLY A 36 -8.33 6.32 13.13
N ASP A 37 -8.96 5.41 12.36
CA ASP A 37 -9.39 4.11 12.88
C ASP A 37 -8.23 3.17 13.13
N VAL A 38 -8.39 2.32 14.15
CA VAL A 38 -7.50 1.18 14.41
C VAL A 38 -7.79 0.07 13.39
N LEU A 39 -6.79 -0.30 12.61
CA LEU A 39 -6.84 -1.41 11.66
C LEU A 39 -6.43 -2.75 12.30
N ALA A 40 -5.49 -2.70 13.25
CA ALA A 40 -5.08 -3.85 14.07
C ALA A 40 -4.57 -3.39 15.44
N GLY A 41 -5.09 -3.99 16.51
CA GLY A 41 -4.75 -3.64 17.89
C GLY A 41 -3.65 -4.50 18.52
N ASN A 42 -3.26 -5.60 17.88
CA ASN A 42 -2.20 -6.50 18.34
C ASN A 42 -1.56 -7.26 17.15
N GLN A 43 -0.53 -8.05 17.45
CA GLN A 43 0.23 -8.78 16.44
C GLN A 43 -0.62 -9.83 15.69
N GLU A 44 -1.47 -10.60 16.38
CA GLU A 44 -2.33 -11.61 15.74
C GLU A 44 -3.31 -10.98 14.75
N GLN A 45 -3.89 -9.83 15.10
CA GLN A 45 -4.75 -9.05 14.22
C GLN A 45 -3.98 -8.49 13.02
N LEU A 46 -2.74 -8.05 13.21
CA LEU A 46 -1.89 -7.58 12.13
C LEU A 46 -1.52 -8.72 11.16
N GLU A 47 -1.19 -9.91 11.68
CA GLU A 47 -0.93 -11.09 10.87
C GLU A 47 -2.16 -11.49 10.05
N ALA A 48 -3.36 -11.47 10.65
CA ALA A 48 -4.61 -11.70 9.94
C ALA A 48 -4.88 -10.64 8.84
N LEU A 49 -4.61 -9.37 9.13
CA LEU A 49 -4.72 -8.27 8.16
C LEU A 49 -3.76 -8.49 6.97
N ILE A 50 -2.50 -8.84 7.23
CA ILE A 50 -1.51 -9.14 6.17
C ILE A 50 -1.98 -10.31 5.31
N ALA A 51 -2.45 -11.40 5.92
CA ALA A 51 -2.96 -12.56 5.18
C ALA A 51 -4.16 -12.19 4.29
N TYR A 52 -5.07 -11.34 4.78
CA TYR A 52 -6.19 -10.84 3.99
C TYR A 52 -5.71 -9.97 2.81
N LEU A 53 -4.77 -9.04 3.04
CA LEU A 53 -4.19 -8.20 1.99
C LEU A 53 -3.50 -9.03 0.91
N GLN A 54 -2.76 -10.06 1.30
CA GLN A 54 -2.14 -11.01 0.37
C GLN A 54 -3.19 -11.77 -0.45
N LYS A 55 -4.29 -12.20 0.18
CA LYS A 55 -5.39 -12.90 -0.48
C LYS A 55 -6.09 -12.02 -1.52
N ILE A 56 -6.35 -10.75 -1.20
CA ILE A 56 -7.06 -9.84 -2.14
C ILE A 56 -6.13 -9.22 -3.18
N LYS A 57 -4.81 -9.35 -3.04
CA LYS A 57 -3.82 -8.83 -4.00
C LYS A 57 -4.13 -9.24 -5.44
N THR A 58 -4.61 -10.46 -5.67
CA THR A 58 -4.95 -10.95 -7.01
C THR A 58 -6.18 -10.29 -7.61
N ASN A 59 -7.03 -9.66 -6.79
CA ASN A 59 -8.22 -8.94 -7.21
C ASN A 59 -7.92 -7.47 -7.54
N VAL A 60 -6.71 -6.99 -7.22
CA VAL A 60 -6.25 -5.64 -7.55
C VAL A 60 -5.59 -5.68 -8.92
N SER A 61 -5.92 -4.68 -9.76
CA SER A 61 -5.33 -4.53 -11.09
C SER A 61 -3.81 -4.52 -11.02
N LYS A 62 -3.15 -5.13 -12.02
CA LYS A 62 -1.70 -5.00 -12.18
C LYS A 62 -1.33 -3.53 -12.32
N THR A 63 -0.17 -3.14 -11.79
CA THR A 63 0.36 -1.79 -11.93
C THR A 63 0.48 -1.44 -13.42
N PRO A 64 -0.24 -0.42 -13.91
CA PRO A 64 -0.12 -0.01 -15.30
C PRO A 64 1.26 0.61 -15.56
N TYR A 65 1.70 0.57 -16.82
CA TYR A 65 3.06 0.95 -17.20
C TYR A 65 3.44 2.38 -16.77
N TRP A 66 2.47 3.30 -16.75
CA TRP A 66 2.67 4.71 -16.41
C TRP A 66 2.78 4.94 -14.89
N LEU A 67 2.48 3.95 -14.04
CA LEU A 67 2.67 3.99 -12.59
C LEU A 67 3.87 3.18 -12.11
N SER A 68 4.36 2.27 -12.94
CA SER A 68 5.55 1.46 -12.65
C SER A 68 6.82 2.30 -12.82
N ASP A 69 7.71 2.23 -11.84
CA ASP A 69 9.07 2.79 -11.95
C ASP A 69 10.07 1.77 -12.50
N THR A 70 9.67 0.50 -12.54
CA THR A 70 10.41 -0.56 -13.23
C THR A 70 9.87 -0.68 -14.65
N GLN A 71 10.48 0.03 -15.59
CA GLN A 71 10.43 -0.33 -17.00
C GLN A 71 11.85 -0.55 -17.52
N SER A 72 12.20 -1.81 -17.72
CA SER A 72 12.91 -2.17 -18.94
C SER A 72 11.87 -2.23 -20.05
N TYR A 73 12.04 -1.40 -21.08
CA TYR A 73 11.31 -1.49 -22.34
C TYR A 73 11.38 -2.93 -22.88
N ASP A 74 10.29 -3.68 -22.86
CA ASP A 74 10.15 -4.79 -23.81
C ASP A 74 9.75 -4.17 -25.15
N LYS A 75 10.75 -3.98 -26.01
CA LYS A 75 10.60 -3.48 -27.39
C LYS A 75 9.95 -4.50 -28.35
N ASN A 76 9.16 -5.44 -27.84
CA ASN A 76 8.60 -6.53 -28.65
C ASN A 76 7.11 -6.74 -28.38
N GLU A 77 6.30 -5.71 -28.60
CA GLU A 77 4.92 -5.92 -29.02
C GLU A 77 4.73 -5.18 -30.35
N LEU A 78 4.99 -5.97 -31.41
CA LEU A 78 4.57 -5.92 -32.82
C LEU A 78 3.97 -4.63 -33.38
#